data_AF-A0A856MJD1-F1
#
_entry.id   AF-A0A856MJD1-F1
#
_cell.length_a   1.000
_cell.length_b   1.000
_cell.length_c   1.000
_cell.angle_alpha   90.00
_cell.angle_beta   90.00
_cell.angle_gamma   90.00
#
_symmetry.space_group_name_H-M   'P 1'
#
loop_
_entity.id
_entity.type
_entity.pdbx_description
1 polymer ?
#
loop_
_entity_poly.entity_id
_entity_poly.type
_entity_poly.pdbx_seq_one_letter_code
_entity_poly.pdbx_strand_id
1 'polypeptide(L)'
;MERWEALTAEQRKKFPPLMPDFVIELRSQSDRLKPLQDKMQEYLENGLRLGWLINPQDEQVEIYRTGLAIEVVQTPGLLSGEEVLPGFELQIT
;
A
#
# COMPACT_ATOMS: atom_id res chain seq x y z
N MET A 1 -7.11 1.73 15.47
CA MET A 1 -6.25 2.27 16.56
C MET A 1 -5.84 1.22 17.59
N GLU A 2 -6.69 0.22 17.87
CA GLU A 2 -6.45 -0.83 18.87
C GLU A 2 -5.07 -1.52 18.77
N ARG A 3 -4.59 -1.83 17.55
CA ARG A 3 -3.28 -2.48 17.34
C ARG A 3 -2.09 -1.62 17.79
N TRP A 4 -2.17 -0.30 17.60
CA TRP A 4 -1.14 0.65 18.03
C TRP A 4 -1.17 0.84 19.56
N GLU A 5 -2.37 0.90 20.12
CA GLU A 5 -2.59 1.09 21.55
C GLU A 5 -2.17 -0.14 22.38
N ALA A 6 -2.18 -1.33 21.77
CA ALA A 6 -1.67 -2.55 22.39
C ALA A 6 -0.13 -2.58 22.55
N LEU A 7 0.61 -1.71 21.86
CA LEU A 7 2.07 -1.67 21.93
C LEU A 7 2.57 -1.03 23.22
N THR A 8 3.69 -1.53 23.73
CA THR A 8 4.42 -0.89 24.84
C THR A 8 5.02 0.45 24.41
N ALA A 9 5.31 1.32 25.38
CA ALA A 9 5.95 2.60 25.12
C ALA A 9 7.32 2.46 24.44
N GLU A 10 8.05 1.35 24.67
CA GLU A 10 9.32 1.09 24.00
C GLU A 10 9.13 0.69 22.54
N GLN A 11 8.15 -0.17 22.25
CA GLN A 11 7.82 -0.59 20.88
C GLN A 11 7.39 0.60 20.01
N ARG A 12 6.65 1.57 20.58
CA ARG A 12 6.22 2.79 19.87
C ARG A 12 7.37 3.77 19.56
N LYS A 13 8.52 3.63 20.21
CA LYS A 13 9.71 4.49 19.99
C LYS A 13 10.69 3.92 18.96
N LYS A 14 10.51 2.67 18.54
CA LYS A 14 11.33 1.98 17.53
C LYS A 14 10.48 1.69 16.29
N PHE A 15 11.00 0.89 15.36
CA PHE A 15 10.19 0.29 14.30
C PHE A 15 9.12 -0.60 14.94
N PRO A 16 7.85 -0.20 14.88
CA PRO A 16 6.78 -0.94 15.53
C PRO A 16 6.61 -2.31 14.85
N PRO A 17 6.47 -3.41 15.59
CA PRO A 17 6.27 -4.75 15.01
C PRO A 17 4.82 -4.92 14.55
N LEU A 18 4.35 -4.05 13.66
CA LEU A 18 2.99 -4.05 13.11
C LEU A 18 3.00 -3.83 11.60
N MET A 19 2.10 -4.52 10.92
CA MET A 19 1.81 -4.25 9.52
C MET A 19 0.83 -3.07 9.43
N PRO A 20 1.17 -1.98 8.71
CA PRO A 20 0.22 -0.91 8.43
C PRO A 20 -1.06 -1.43 7.78
N ASP A 21 -2.18 -0.73 8.00
CA ASP A 21 -3.42 -1.05 7.29
C ASP A 21 -3.34 -0.63 5.80
N PHE A 22 -2.57 0.43 5.49
CA PHE A 22 -2.42 1.00 4.16
C PHE A 22 -0.94 1.33 3.86
N VAL A 23 -0.48 1.02 2.64
CA VAL A 23 0.87 1.31 2.14
C VAL A 23 0.80 1.87 0.72
N ILE A 24 1.67 2.83 0.41
CA ILE A 24 1.92 3.30 -0.95
C ILE A 24 3.39 3.07 -1.27
N GLU A 25 3.67 2.41 -2.38
CA GLU A 25 4.99 2.31 -2.99
C GLU A 25 4.98 3.11 -4.30
N LEU A 26 5.97 3.97 -4.50
CA LEU A 26 6.15 4.74 -5.72
C LEU A 26 7.40 4.24 -6.43
N ARG A 27 7.24 3.71 -7.65
CA ARG A 27 8.37 3.28 -8.47
C ARG A 27 9.18 4.48 -8.94
N SER A 28 10.44 4.58 -8.50
CA SER A 28 11.37 5.58 -9.01
C SER A 28 11.91 5.18 -10.39
N GLN A 29 12.54 6.13 -11.10
CA GLN A 29 13.12 5.89 -12.42
C GLN A 29 14.17 4.77 -12.44
N SER A 30 14.92 4.59 -11.36
CA SER A 30 15.96 3.55 -11.25
C SER A 30 15.41 2.19 -10.81
N ASP A 31 14.16 2.12 -10.35
CA ASP A 31 13.61 0.90 -9.78
C ASP A 31 13.13 -0.07 -10.85
N ARG A 32 13.46 -1.34 -10.63
CA ARG A 32 12.88 -2.45 -11.37
C ARG A 32 11.49 -2.75 -10.80
N LEU A 33 10.52 -2.97 -11.68
CA LEU A 33 9.13 -3.24 -11.27
C LEU A 33 8.99 -4.50 -10.41
N LYS A 34 9.60 -5.61 -10.84
CA LYS A 34 9.40 -6.92 -10.20
C LYS A 34 9.76 -6.94 -8.70
N PRO A 35 10.92 -6.41 -8.25
CA PRO A 35 11.20 -6.28 -6.82
C PRO A 35 10.14 -5.50 -6.01
N LEU A 36 9.52 -4.47 -6.60
CA LEU A 36 8.45 -3.73 -5.93
C LEU A 36 7.17 -4.57 -5.83
N GLN A 37 6.81 -5.30 -6.88
CA GLN A 37 5.68 -6.23 -6.84
C GLN A 37 5.90 -7.35 -5.80
N ASP A 38 7.13 -7.88 -5.71
CA ASP A 38 7.49 -8.89 -4.70
C ASP A 38 7.36 -8.33 -3.28
N LYS A 39 7.76 -7.07 -3.07
CA LYS A 39 7.59 -6.34 -1.80
C LYS A 39 6.12 -6.11 -1.45
N MET A 40 5.28 -5.75 -2.43
CA MET A 40 3.83 -5.62 -2.23
C MET A 40 3.18 -6.96 -1.84
N GLN A 41 3.65 -8.05 -2.43
CA GLN A 41 3.20 -9.40 -2.08
C GLN A 41 3.61 -9.77 -0.64
N GLU A 42 4.84 -9.46 -0.22
CA GLU A 42 5.29 -9.63 1.17
C GLU A 42 4.38 -8.86 2.14
N TYR A 43 3.99 -7.62 1.80
CA TYR A 43 3.07 -6.85 2.62
C TYR A 43 1.68 -7.49 2.72
N LEU A 44 1.12 -7.98 1.61
CA LEU A 44 -0.15 -8.72 1.62
C LEU A 44 -0.08 -9.96 2.51
N GLU A 45 1.00 -10.74 2.42
CA GLU A 45 1.21 -11.95 3.21
C GLU A 45 1.32 -11.67 4.71
N ASN A 46 1.79 -10.47 5.07
CA ASN A 46 1.92 -10.02 6.45
C ASN A 46 0.70 -9.24 6.98
N GLY A 47 -0.41 -9.22 6.22
CA GLY A 47 -1.70 -8.69 6.68
C GLY A 47 -1.98 -7.24 6.29
N LEU A 48 -1.32 -6.72 5.24
CA LEU A 48 -1.71 -5.45 4.63
C LEU A 48 -3.15 -5.54 4.09
N ARG A 49 -3.96 -4.52 4.36
CA ARG A 49 -5.37 -4.48 3.92
C ARG A 49 -5.53 -3.79 2.57
N LEU A 50 -4.82 -2.68 2.35
CA LEU A 50 -4.81 -1.95 1.09
C LEU A 50 -3.39 -1.51 0.73
N GLY A 51 -2.97 -1.72 -0.52
CA GLY A 51 -1.66 -1.30 -1.01
C GLY A 51 -1.74 -0.71 -2.40
N TRP A 52 -1.04 0.39 -2.64
CA TRP A 52 -0.90 0.96 -3.98
C TRP A 52 0.56 0.89 -4.43
N LEU A 53 0.81 0.30 -5.59
CA LEU A 53 2.09 0.44 -6.30
C LEU A 53 1.88 1.37 -7.48
N ILE A 54 2.35 2.59 -7.34
CA ILE A 54 2.28 3.63 -8.37
C ILE A 54 3.47 3.46 -9.30
N ASN A 55 3.20 3.25 -10.59
CA ASN A 55 4.19 3.06 -11.63
C ASN A 55 4.04 4.13 -12.73
N PRO A 56 4.70 5.31 -12.57
CA PRO A 56 4.60 6.39 -13.53
C PRO A 56 5.21 6.06 -14.91
N GLN A 57 6.09 5.06 -14.99
CA GLN A 57 6.76 4.68 -16.25
C GLN A 57 5.80 3.96 -17.20
N ASP A 58 4.85 3.22 -16.63
CA ASP A 58 3.83 2.47 -17.36
C ASP A 58 2.43 3.10 -17.18
N GLU A 59 2.36 4.33 -16.66
CA GLU A 59 1.13 5.12 -16.48
C GLU A 59 0.00 4.33 -15.77
N GLN A 60 0.37 3.60 -14.71
CA GLN A 60 -0.58 2.74 -14.00
C GLN A 60 -0.33 2.68 -12.49
N VAL A 61 -1.38 2.27 -11.79
CA VAL A 61 -1.35 1.94 -10.37
C VAL A 61 -1.90 0.54 -10.19
N GLU A 62 -1.14 -0.31 -9.50
CA GLU A 62 -1.59 -1.62 -9.06
C GLU A 62 -2.17 -1.50 -7.64
N ILE A 63 -3.38 -2.03 -7.43
CA ILE A 63 -4.08 -2.02 -6.16
C ILE A 63 -4.11 -3.44 -5.60
N TYR A 64 -3.53 -3.58 -4.41
CA TYR A 64 -3.36 -4.82 -3.67
C TYR A 64 -4.33 -4.87 -2.51
N ARG A 65 -5.11 -5.95 -2.40
CA ARG A 65 -6.07 -6.20 -1.31
C ARG A 65 -6.01 -7.66 -0.89
N THR A 66 -6.20 -7.94 0.39
CA THR A 66 -6.19 -9.32 0.90
C THR A 66 -7.28 -10.16 0.24
N GLY A 67 -6.91 -11.29 -0.36
CA GLY A 67 -7.86 -12.26 -0.92
C GLY A 67 -8.52 -11.85 -2.25
N LEU A 68 -8.09 -10.73 -2.84
CA LEU A 68 -8.58 -10.28 -4.15
C LEU A 68 -7.44 -10.30 -5.18
N ALA A 69 -7.82 -10.39 -6.45
CA ALA A 69 -6.87 -10.21 -7.55
C ALA A 69 -6.34 -8.78 -7.55
N ILE A 70 -5.10 -8.60 -7.99
CA ILE A 70 -4.50 -7.28 -8.20
C ILE A 70 -5.32 -6.54 -9.25
N GLU A 71 -5.81 -5.37 -8.89
CA GLU A 71 -6.50 -4.47 -9.82
C GLU A 71 -5.49 -3.48 -10.40
N VAL A 72 -5.63 -3.14 -11.67
CA VAL A 72 -4.77 -2.15 -12.33
C VAL A 72 -5.61 -1.01 -12.84
N VAL A 73 -5.28 0.20 -12.39
CA VAL A 73 -5.91 1.46 -12.81
C VAL A 73 -4.91 2.24 -13.65
N GLN A 74 -5.31 2.71 -14.82
CA GLN A 74 -4.49 3.56 -15.68
C GLN A 74 -4.55 5.02 -15.21
N THR A 75 -3.47 5.78 -15.41
CA THR A 75 -3.42 7.22 -15.14
C THR A 75 -3.83 8.03 -16.38
N PRO A 76 -4.56 9.16 -16.24
CA PRO A 76 -5.08 9.72 -15.00
C PRO A 76 -6.27 8.92 -14.44
N GLY A 77 -6.36 8.86 -13.12
CA GLY A 77 -7.38 8.07 -12.41
C GLY A 77 -7.70 8.60 -11.02
N LEU A 78 -8.77 8.08 -10.42
CA LEU A 78 -9.15 8.37 -9.04
C LEU A 78 -9.02 7.09 -8.22
N LEU A 79 -8.21 7.10 -7.18
CA LEU A 79 -8.02 5.98 -6.26
C LEU A 79 -8.80 6.23 -4.97
N SER A 80 -9.51 5.22 -4.48
CA SER A 80 -10.23 5.29 -3.21
C SER A 80 -9.46 4.61 -2.09
N GLY A 81 -9.42 5.22 -0.92
CA GLY A 81 -8.92 4.60 0.31
C GLY A 81 -9.83 3.50 0.87
N GLU A 82 -11.01 3.29 0.28
CA GLU A 82 -11.96 2.22 0.61
C GLU A 82 -12.32 2.19 2.11
N GLU A 83 -12.62 1.01 2.65
CA GLU A 83 -12.90 0.81 4.07
C GLU A 83 -11.64 0.99 4.96
N VAL A 84 -10.46 1.07 4.37
CA VAL A 84 -9.20 1.25 5.11
C VAL A 84 -9.00 2.71 5.50
N LEU A 85 -9.26 3.63 4.57
CA LEU A 85 -9.25 5.08 4.76
C LEU A 85 -10.58 5.66 4.22
N PRO A 86 -11.69 5.55 4.98
CA PRO A 86 -13.00 5.96 4.52
C PRO A 86 -13.05 7.43 4.08
N GLY A 87 -13.55 7.68 2.88
CA GLY A 87 -13.69 9.02 2.30
C GLY A 87 -12.39 9.63 1.78
N PHE A 88 -11.26 8.92 1.87
CA PHE A 88 -10.03 9.34 1.23
C PHE A 88 -10.08 9.01 -0.27
N GLU A 89 -9.76 9.99 -1.09
CA GLU A 89 -9.59 9.84 -2.53
C GLU A 89 -8.30 10.51 -2.95
N LEU A 90 -7.57 9.88 -3.87
CA LEU A 90 -6.37 10.44 -4.48
C LEU A 90 -6.56 10.51 -5.99
N GLN A 91 -6.60 11.73 -6.52
CA GLN A 91 -6.51 11.93 -7.96
C GLN A 91 -5.06 11.78 -8.39
N ILE A 92 -4.81 10.80 -9.25
CA ILE A 92 -3.50 10.56 -9.84
C ILE A 92 -3.49 11.05 -11.29
N THR A 93 -2.42 11.74 -11.66
CA THR A 93 -2.27 12.46 -12.94
C THR A 93 -1.03 12.01 -13.66
#